data_AF-A0A086A6H2-F1
#
_entry.id   AF-A0A086A6H2-F1
#
_cell.length_a   1.000
_cell.length_b   1.000
_cell.length_c   1.000
_cell.angle_alpha   90.00
_cell.angle_beta   90.00
_cell.angle_gamma   90.00
#
_symmetry.space_group_name_H-M   'P 1'
#
loop_
_entity.id
_entity.type
_entity.pdbx_description
1 polymer ?
#
loop_
_entity_poly.entity_id
_entity_poly.type
_entity_poly.pdbx_seq_one_letter_code
_entity_poly.pdbx_strand_id
1 'polypeptide(L)'
;MIFFTIIFLLAVFNLTVFFVFKKFLYKKPDEGMKFLVINISKDLIWLVISLIMLEKTKTNFLFIVISFIIGSLLIYIPIIKLINKS
;
A
#
# COMPACT_ATOMS: atom_id res chain seq x y z
N MET A 1 -12.19 6.80 16.47
CA MET A 1 -12.73 7.07 15.12
C MET A 1 -11.62 7.17 14.07
N ILE A 2 -10.64 8.07 14.23
CA ILE A 2 -9.53 8.28 13.26
C ILE A 2 -8.72 7.01 12.96
N PHE A 3 -8.43 6.18 13.98
CA PHE A 3 -7.68 4.91 13.79
C PHE A 3 -8.37 3.95 12.81
N PHE A 4 -9.69 3.79 12.93
CA PHE A 4 -10.46 2.94 12.00
C PHE A 4 -10.47 3.51 10.59
N THR A 5 -10.56 4.84 10.45
CA THR A 5 -10.48 5.51 9.15
C THR A 5 -9.12 5.26 8.49
N ILE A 6 -8.02 5.34 9.25
CA ILE A 6 -6.66 5.07 8.75
C ILE A 6 -6.53 3.64 8.25
N ILE A 7 -6.96 2.65 9.05
CA ILE A 7 -6.90 1.23 8.67
C ILE A 7 -7.77 0.98 7.42
N PHE A 8 -8.98 1.54 7.39
CA PHE A 8 -9.89 1.40 6.25
C PHE A 8 -9.28 2.00 4.97
N LEU A 9 -8.70 3.20 5.06
CA LEU A 9 -8.08 3.86 3.91
C LEU A 9 -6.87 3.08 3.40
N LEU A 10 -6.01 2.56 4.30
CA LEU A 10 -4.89 1.67 3.96
C LEU A 10 -5.36 0.40 3.24
N ALA A 11 -6.42 -0.23 3.75
CA ALA A 11 -7.00 -1.42 3.13
C ALA A 11 -7.52 -1.12 1.72
N VAL A 12 -8.24 -0.01 1.53
CA VAL A 12 -8.76 0.43 0.22
C VAL A 12 -7.60 0.71 -0.75
N PHE A 13 -6.56 1.41 -0.32
CA PHE A 13 -5.39 1.70 -1.16
C PHE A 13 -4.67 0.42 -1.61
N ASN A 14 -4.45 -0.51 -0.69
CA ASN A 14 -3.80 -1.79 -1.00
C ASN A 14 -4.66 -2.67 -1.91
N LEU A 15 -5.98 -2.76 -1.65
CA LEU A 15 -6.90 -3.47 -2.52
C LEU A 15 -6.91 -2.88 -3.93
N THR A 16 -6.92 -1.55 -4.04
CA THR A 16 -6.89 -0.85 -5.33
C THR A 16 -5.65 -1.22 -6.13
N VAL A 17 -4.46 -1.17 -5.51
CA VAL A 17 -3.21 -1.57 -6.19
C VAL A 17 -3.24 -3.04 -6.58
N PHE A 18 -3.76 -3.92 -5.71
CA PHE A 18 -3.89 -5.35 -6.04
C PHE A 18 -4.79 -5.59 -7.25
N PHE A 19 -5.97 -4.93 -7.30
CA PHE A 19 -6.89 -5.07 -8.43
C PHE A 19 -6.31 -4.49 -9.71
N VAL A 20 -5.63 -3.33 -9.64
CA VAL A 20 -4.94 -2.73 -10.79
C VAL A 20 -3.86 -3.68 -11.30
N PHE A 21 -3.03 -4.23 -10.42
CA PHE A 21 -2.02 -5.22 -10.80
C PHE A 21 -2.65 -6.43 -11.47
N LYS A 22 -3.63 -7.07 -10.81
CA LYS A 22 -4.25 -8.31 -11.30
C LYS A 22 -4.95 -8.11 -12.64
N LYS A 23 -5.58 -6.96 -12.87
CA LYS A 23 -6.36 -6.69 -14.08
C LYS A 23 -5.50 -6.24 -15.25
N PHE A 24 -4.47 -5.43 -15.01
CA PHE A 24 -3.74 -4.74 -16.09
C PHE A 24 -2.28 -5.16 -16.24
N LEU A 25 -1.63 -5.62 -15.17
CA LEU A 25 -0.19 -5.90 -15.14
C LEU A 25 0.15 -7.39 -15.07
N TYR A 26 -0.72 -8.21 -14.47
CA TYR A 26 -0.46 -9.63 -14.31
C TYR A 26 -0.34 -10.35 -15.67
N LYS A 27 0.60 -11.29 -15.78
CA LYS A 27 1.03 -12.00 -16.98
C LYS A 27 1.60 -11.12 -18.10
N LYS A 28 1.97 -9.88 -17.79
CA LYS A 28 2.67 -8.98 -18.73
C LYS A 28 4.17 -9.06 -18.47
N PRO A 29 5.02 -8.76 -19.46
CA PRO A 29 6.45 -8.60 -19.23
C PRO A 29 6.71 -7.56 -18.14
N ASP A 30 7.70 -7.83 -17.30
CA ASP A 30 8.14 -6.98 -16.18
C ASP A 30 7.04 -6.70 -15.14
N GLU A 31 6.10 -7.62 -14.95
CA GLU A 31 4.97 -7.45 -14.02
C GLU A 31 5.39 -7.07 -12.60
N GLY A 32 6.48 -7.66 -12.08
CA GLY A 32 7.03 -7.32 -10.77
C GLY A 32 7.56 -5.87 -10.70
N MET A 33 8.25 -5.41 -11.73
CA MET A 33 8.75 -4.04 -11.79
C MET A 33 7.61 -3.04 -11.88
N LYS A 34 6.59 -3.33 -12.72
CA LYS A 34 5.41 -2.47 -12.86
C LYS A 34 4.60 -2.41 -11.57
N PHE A 35 4.48 -3.53 -10.86
CA PHE A 35 3.89 -3.55 -9.53
C PHE A 35 4.65 -2.65 -8.54
N LEU A 36 5.99 -2.78 -8.49
CA LEU A 36 6.83 -1.98 -7.61
C LEU A 36 6.62 -0.49 -7.86
N VAL A 37 6.60 -0.04 -9.12
CA VAL A 37 6.37 1.37 -9.47
C VAL A 37 5.03 1.87 -8.94
N ILE A 38 3.94 1.12 -9.14
CA ILE A 38 2.61 1.51 -8.66
C ILE A 38 2.56 1.49 -7.13
N ASN A 39 3.10 0.45 -6.50
CA ASN A 39 3.06 0.31 -5.05
C ASN A 39 3.89 1.39 -4.35
N ILE A 40 5.10 1.69 -4.84
CA ILE A 40 5.96 2.76 -4.32
C ILE A 40 5.28 4.13 -4.51
N SER A 41 4.64 4.37 -5.66
CA SER A 41 3.90 5.62 -5.91
C SER A 41 2.75 5.81 -4.92
N LYS A 42 1.97 4.74 -4.67
CA LYS A 42 0.92 4.72 -3.63
C LYS A 42 1.51 4.97 -2.24
N ASP A 43 2.62 4.33 -1.92
CA ASP A 43 3.30 4.46 -0.63
C ASP A 43 3.82 5.88 -0.39
N LEU A 44 4.34 6.55 -1.43
CA LEU A 44 4.76 7.94 -1.37
C LEU A 44 3.58 8.89 -1.10
N ILE A 45 2.45 8.69 -1.78
CA ILE A 45 1.21 9.45 -1.53
C ILE A 45 0.76 9.26 -0.08
N TRP A 46 0.80 8.02 0.42
CA TRP A 46 0.45 7.72 1.80
C TRP A 46 1.39 8.42 2.80
N LEU A 47 2.69 8.45 2.52
CA LEU A 47 3.68 9.11 3.36
C LEU A 47 3.44 10.63 3.42
N VAL A 48 3.12 11.28 2.29
CA VAL A 48 2.74 12.70 2.27
C VAL A 48 1.49 12.96 3.12
N ILE A 49 0.43 12.17 2.96
CA ILE A 49 -0.79 12.27 3.77
C ILE A 49 -0.47 12.09 5.27
N SER A 50 0.40 11.12 5.59
CA SER A 50 0.83 10.82 6.95
C SER A 50 1.58 11.99 7.59
N LEU A 51 2.46 12.66 6.83
CA LEU A 51 3.20 13.84 7.28
C LEU A 51 2.27 15.03 7.53
N ILE A 52 1.29 15.28 6.66
CA ILE A 52 0.30 16.35 6.86
C ILE A 52 -0.55 16.10 8.13
N MET A 53 -0.86 14.84 8.42
CA MET A 53 -1.60 14.45 9.63
C MET A 53 -0.74 14.53 10.91
N LEU A 54 0.59 14.40 10.79
CA LEU A 54 1.54 14.46 11.90
C LEU A 54 1.44 15.80 12.64
N GLU A 55 1.39 16.91 11.91
CA GLU A 55 1.33 18.26 12.48
C GLU A 55 0.11 18.46 13.37
N LYS A 56 -0.97 17.71 13.09
CA LYS A 56 -2.23 17.80 13.84
C LYS A 56 -2.33 16.84 15.01
N THR A 57 -1.64 15.69 14.98
CA THR A 57 -1.76 14.64 16.02
C THR A 57 -0.46 13.85 16.24
N LYS A 58 0.51 14.42 16.98
CA LYS A 58 1.82 13.79 17.27
C LYS A 58 1.74 12.37 17.86
N THR A 59 0.76 12.10 18.72
CA THR A 59 0.56 10.79 19.37
C THR A 59 0.21 9.66 18.39
N ASN A 60 -0.26 9.99 17.18
CA ASN A 60 -0.73 9.01 16.20
C ASN A 60 0.36 8.58 15.20
N PHE A 61 1.54 9.18 15.23
CA PHE A 61 2.58 8.93 14.22
C PHE A 61 3.06 7.48 14.20
N LEU A 62 3.41 6.94 15.38
CA LEU A 62 3.92 5.57 15.49
C LEU A 62 2.90 4.56 14.95
N PHE A 63 1.62 4.78 15.23
CA PHE A 63 0.53 3.96 14.71
C PHE A 63 0.42 4.03 13.18
N ILE A 64 0.53 5.22 12.59
CA ILE A 64 0.49 5.41 11.14
C ILE A 64 1.68 4.68 10.47
N VAL A 65 2.88 4.80 11.03
CA VAL A 65 4.09 4.12 10.52
C VAL A 65 3.95 2.60 10.62
N ILE A 66 3.51 2.06 11.76
CA ILE A 66 3.31 0.63 11.94
C ILE A 66 2.23 0.11 10.97
N SER A 67 1.12 0.83 10.84
CA SER A 67 0.03 0.46 9.93
C SER A 67 0.50 0.46 8.46
N PHE A 68 1.35 1.42 8.09
CA PHE A 68 1.98 1.48 6.78
C PHE A 68 2.89 0.26 6.51
N ILE A 69 3.76 -0.10 7.46
CA ILE A 69 4.66 -1.26 7.32
C ILE A 69 3.85 -2.55 7.17
N ILE A 70 2.88 -2.78 8.06
CA ILE A 70 2.01 -3.96 8.01
C ILE A 70 1.24 -3.99 6.69
N GLY A 71 0.66 -2.86 6.28
CA GLY A 71 -0.08 -2.73 5.03
C GLY A 71 0.79 -3.04 3.81
N SER A 72 2.04 -2.60 3.80
CA SER A 72 2.98 -2.88 2.71
C SER A 72 3.27 -4.39 2.63
N LEU A 73 3.59 -5.04 3.76
CA LEU A 73 3.83 -6.49 3.79
C LEU A 73 2.62 -7.31 3.30
N LEU A 74 1.40 -6.89 3.68
CA LEU A 74 0.17 -7.59 3.30
C LEU A 74 -0.07 -7.64 1.79
N ILE A 75 0.34 -6.61 1.03
CA ILE A 75 0.17 -6.61 -0.43
C ILE A 75 1.31 -7.35 -1.14
N TYR A 76 2.54 -7.31 -0.61
CA TYR A 76 3.68 -8.01 -1.22
C TYR A 76 3.50 -9.53 -1.25
N ILE A 77 3.03 -10.14 -0.15
CA ILE A 77 2.87 -11.60 -0.05
C ILE A 77 2.02 -12.21 -1.18
N PRO A 78 0.76 -11.75 -1.42
CA PRO A 78 -0.06 -12.31 -2.49
C PRO A 78 0.49 -12.00 -3.88
N ILE A 79 1.10 -10.83 -4.08
CA ILE A 79 1.66 -10.43 -5.39
C ILE A 79 2.87 -11.28 -5.77
N ILE A 80 3.82 -11.47 -4.85
CA ILE A 80 5.00 -12.32 -5.07
C ILE A 80 4.56 -13.77 -5.36
N LYS A 81 3.55 -14.27 -4.64
CA LYS A 81 2.96 -15.59 -4.91
C LYS A 81 2.32 -15.69 -6.30
N LEU A 82 1.74 -14.61 -6.83
CA LEU A 82 1.16 -14.58 -8.17
C LEU A 82 2.25 -14.55 -9.25
N ILE A 83 3.28 -13.73 -9.04
CA ILE A 83 4.41 -13.58 -9.98
C ILE A 83 5.21 -14.89 -10.08
N ASN A 84 5.56 -15.51 -8.95
CA ASN A 84 6.31 -16.77 -8.95
C ASN A 84 5.52 -17.98 -9.48
N LYS A 85 4.21 -17.84 -9.68
CA LYS A 85 3.35 -18.85 -10.29
C LYS A 85 3.06 -18.58 -11.78
N SER A 86 3.46 -17.43 -12.30
CA SER A 86 3.36 -17.11 -13.73
C SER A 86 4.51 -17.73 -14.51
#